data_AF-A0A922S647-F1
#
_entry.id   AF-A0A922S647-F1
#
_cell.length_a   1.000
_cell.length_b   1.000
_cell.length_c   1.000
_cell.angle_alpha   90.00
_cell.angle_beta   90.00
_cell.angle_gamma   90.00
#
_symmetry.space_group_name_H-M   'P 1'
#
loop_
_entity.id
_entity.type
_entity.pdbx_description
1 polymer ?
#
loop_
_entity_poly.entity_id
_entity_poly.type
_entity_poly.pdbx_seq_one_letter_code
_entity_poly.pdbx_strand_id
1 'polypeptide(L)'
;MHISYLLTNHFGYKELLIFGGATKTGPLSQLLHLQIHFLSTPENPSIYEKGRITASLTQDRIHTDIQQFIYHPRTQHSSVSLTEYNQLIVFSGGNVGSQPVSDDKVYMYDSEINSWNIIPVEGLPPCSRLGHLILYEFPYELANSNYERIPKGKMYIHGGMVNEKLLDDIYVLNFTNQVREI
;
A
#
# COMPACT_ATOMS: atom_id res chain seq x y z
N MET A 1 13.95 5.20 -5.20
CA MET A 1 13.35 4.69 -3.95
C MET A 1 11.87 5.01 -4.01
N HIS A 2 10.99 4.04 -3.75
CA HIS A 2 9.54 4.29 -3.65
C HIS A 2 9.07 3.90 -2.26
N ILE A 3 8.08 4.63 -1.76
CA ILE A 3 7.48 4.48 -0.44
C ILE A 3 5.97 4.57 -0.65
N SER A 4 5.22 3.70 0.02
CA SER A 4 3.76 3.72 -0.02
C SER A 4 3.18 4.56 1.10
N TYR A 5 2.03 5.18 0.84
CA TYR A 5 1.33 6.02 1.78
C TYR A 5 -0.13 5.59 1.88
N LEU A 6 -0.74 5.71 3.07
CA LEU A 6 -2.19 5.65 3.22
C LEU A 6 -2.60 6.68 4.26
N LEU A 7 -3.51 7.58 3.89
CA LEU A 7 -4.13 8.53 4.80
C LEU A 7 -5.41 7.92 5.35
N THR A 8 -5.51 7.78 6.66
CA THR A 8 -6.69 7.25 7.36
C THR A 8 -7.22 8.26 8.35
N ASN A 9 -8.49 8.12 8.70
CA ASN A 9 -9.13 8.90 9.76
C ASN A 9 -9.54 7.94 10.87
N HIS A 10 -8.92 8.06 12.05
CA HIS A 10 -9.21 7.23 13.22
C HIS A 10 -9.63 8.15 14.36
N PHE A 11 -10.78 7.90 14.99
CA PHE A 11 -11.20 8.57 16.24
C PHE A 11 -10.97 10.10 16.30
N GLY A 12 -11.24 10.81 15.19
CA GLY A 12 -11.11 12.27 15.12
C GLY A 12 -9.71 12.82 14.79
N TYR A 13 -8.72 11.97 14.53
CA TYR A 13 -7.40 12.38 14.03
C TYR A 13 -7.09 11.77 12.65
N LYS A 14 -6.18 12.41 11.92
CA LYS A 14 -5.63 11.90 10.65
C LYS A 14 -4.33 11.15 10.91
N GLU A 15 -4.18 9.99 10.30
CA GLU A 15 -2.96 9.18 10.39
C GLU A 15 -2.42 8.91 8.99
N LEU A 16 -1.13 9.16 8.79
CA LEU A 16 -0.37 8.78 7.61
C LEU A 16 0.41 7.51 7.90
N LEU A 17 0.06 6.46 7.18
CA LEU A 17 0.77 5.21 7.17
C LEU A 17 1.84 5.24 6.08
N ILE A 18 3.04 4.80 6.40
CA ILE A 18 4.18 4.78 5.47
C ILE A 18 4.78 3.39 5.42
N PHE A 19 4.86 2.78 4.25
CA PHE A 19 5.42 1.44 4.07
C PHE A 19 6.58 1.39 3.06
N GLY A 20 7.62 0.64 3.43
CA GLY A 20 8.75 0.30 2.58
C GLY A 20 9.80 1.42 2.50
N GLY A 21 10.43 1.55 1.34
CA GLY A 21 11.63 2.36 1.16
C GLY A 21 12.91 1.52 1.30
N ALA A 22 14.06 2.17 1.41
CA ALA A 22 15.34 1.50 1.58
C ALA A 22 16.34 2.35 2.37
N THR A 23 17.29 1.67 3.00
CA THR A 23 18.50 2.28 3.57
C THR A 23 19.72 1.79 2.79
N LYS A 24 20.92 2.18 3.23
CA LYS A 24 22.16 1.62 2.70
C LYS A 24 22.30 0.11 2.92
N THR A 25 21.56 -0.46 3.89
CA THR A 25 21.64 -1.88 4.24
C THR A 25 20.59 -2.73 3.51
N GLY A 26 19.65 -2.11 2.79
CA GLY A 26 18.64 -2.82 2.02
C GLY A 26 17.24 -2.19 2.11
N PRO A 27 16.26 -2.86 1.49
CA PRO A 27 14.86 -2.44 1.56
C PRO A 27 14.29 -2.53 2.98
N LEU A 28 13.19 -1.83 3.21
CA LEU A 28 12.46 -1.83 4.48
C LEU A 28 11.12 -2.57 4.34
N SER A 29 10.65 -3.16 5.43
CA SER A 29 9.32 -3.76 5.57
C SER A 29 8.49 -3.09 6.68
N GLN A 30 9.05 -2.08 7.34
CA GLN A 30 8.38 -1.39 8.44
C GLN A 30 7.18 -0.61 7.91
N LEU A 31 6.08 -0.68 8.64
CA LEU A 31 4.94 0.21 8.52
C LEU A 31 5.05 1.28 9.62
N LEU A 32 5.23 2.54 9.23
CA LEU A 32 5.27 3.66 10.16
C LEU A 32 3.87 4.28 10.25
N HIS A 33 3.47 4.60 11.48
CA HIS A 33 2.23 5.30 11.78
C HIS A 33 2.57 6.72 12.23
N LEU A 34 2.13 7.71 11.46
CA LEU A 34 2.35 9.12 11.78
C LEU A 34 1.01 9.82 11.97
N GLN A 35 0.75 10.29 13.18
CA GLN A 35 -0.38 11.16 13.44
C GLN A 35 -0.09 12.54 12.84
N ILE A 36 -1.01 13.04 12.02
CA ILE A 36 -0.91 14.34 11.37
C ILE A 36 -1.63 15.40 12.21
N HIS A 37 -0.93 16.50 12.50
CA HIS A 37 -1.44 17.65 13.21
C HIS A 37 -1.50 18.87 12.29
N PHE A 38 -2.63 19.58 12.31
CA PHE A 38 -2.79 20.84 11.60
C PHE A 38 -2.57 21.99 12.58
N LEU A 39 -1.59 22.84 12.31
CA LEU A 39 -1.41 24.07 13.07
C LEU A 39 -2.41 25.11 12.56
N SER A 40 -3.11 25.79 13.47
CA SER A 40 -3.96 26.92 13.10
C SER A 40 -3.14 28.00 12.41
N THR A 41 -3.73 28.65 11.41
CA THR A 41 -3.17 29.88 10.85
C THR A 41 -3.18 30.97 11.93
N PRO A 42 -2.12 31.80 12.04
CA PRO A 42 -2.15 32.97 12.92
C PRO A 42 -3.37 33.83 12.62
N GLU A 43 -3.94 34.49 13.65
CA GLU A 43 -5.13 35.36 13.54
C GLU A 43 -4.96 36.59 12.62
N ASN A 44 -3.79 36.76 11.98
CA ASN A 44 -3.49 37.87 11.11
C ASN A 44 -3.72 37.52 9.62
N PRO A 45 -4.82 37.97 9.00
CA PRO A 45 -5.22 37.61 7.64
C PRO A 45 -4.34 38.25 6.54
N SER A 46 -3.36 39.08 6.88
CA SER A 46 -2.48 39.77 5.92
C SER A 46 -1.32 38.91 5.41
N ILE A 47 -1.10 37.73 5.98
CA ILE A 47 -0.06 36.79 5.56
C ILE A 47 -0.76 35.54 5.04
N TYR A 48 -0.64 35.25 3.74
CA TYR A 48 -0.97 33.93 3.18
C TYR A 48 0.05 32.90 3.67
N GLU A 49 0.03 32.57 4.96
CA GLU A 49 0.83 31.47 5.47
C GLU A 49 0.10 30.16 5.14
N LYS A 50 0.70 29.39 4.22
CA LYS A 50 0.26 28.04 3.89
C LYS A 50 0.21 27.23 5.19
N GLY A 51 -0.97 26.72 5.54
CA GLY A 51 -1.19 25.97 6.79
C GLY A 51 -0.07 24.95 7.03
N ARG A 52 0.56 25.01 8.20
CA ARG A 52 1.68 24.14 8.54
C ARG A 52 1.15 22.80 9.04
N ILE A 53 1.68 21.72 8.48
CA ILE A 53 1.37 20.35 8.86
C ILE A 53 2.59 19.80 9.60
N THR A 54 2.38 19.27 10.80
CA THR A 54 3.39 18.49 11.52
C THR A 54 2.93 17.04 11.65
N ALA A 55 3.86 16.12 11.85
CA ALA A 55 3.54 14.72 12.04
C ALA A 55 4.41 14.14 13.16
N SER A 56 3.82 13.30 14.00
CA SER A 56 4.50 12.61 15.11
C SER A 56 4.33 11.11 14.96
N LEU A 57 5.43 10.36 15.16
CA LEU A 57 5.38 8.90 15.20
C LEU A 57 4.51 8.46 16.39
N THR A 58 3.55 7.56 16.16
CA THR A 58 2.76 7.00 17.26
C THR A 58 3.57 5.87 17.91
N GLN A 59 3.91 6.03 19.19
CA GLN A 59 4.86 5.15 19.89
C GLN A 59 4.27 3.79 20.32
N ASP A 60 2.94 3.62 20.22
CA ASP A 60 2.20 2.56 20.96
C ASP A 60 1.56 1.44 20.11
N ARG A 61 1.96 1.24 18.84
CA ARG A 61 1.46 0.10 18.04
C ARG A 61 2.56 -0.85 17.59
N ILE A 62 3.39 -1.32 18.54
CA ILE A 62 4.29 -2.47 18.33
C ILE A 62 3.51 -3.81 18.40
N HIS A 63 2.20 -3.79 18.66
CA HIS A 63 1.37 -4.99 18.54
C HIS A 63 0.64 -5.03 17.20
N THR A 64 1.26 -5.71 16.24
CA THR A 64 0.52 -6.41 15.19
C THR A 64 0.92 -7.87 15.21
N ASP A 65 -0.06 -8.70 15.55
CA ASP A 65 0.04 -10.14 15.42
C ASP A 65 0.47 -10.52 14.00
N ILE A 66 1.25 -11.58 13.93
CA ILE A 66 2.29 -11.81 12.94
C ILE A 66 1.69 -12.58 11.77
N GLN A 67 1.17 -11.89 10.77
CA GLN A 67 1.05 -12.48 9.43
C GLN A 67 2.13 -11.92 8.51
N GLN A 68 3.22 -12.69 8.44
CA GLN A 68 4.33 -12.83 7.47
C GLN A 68 4.84 -11.61 6.67
N PHE A 69 4.02 -10.67 6.21
CA PHE A 69 4.44 -9.59 5.31
C PHE A 69 5.42 -8.59 5.93
N ILE A 70 5.37 -8.37 7.25
CA ILE A 70 6.35 -7.53 7.96
C ILE A 70 7.79 -8.08 7.81
N TYR A 71 7.96 -9.34 7.38
CA TYR A 71 9.27 -9.94 7.05
C TYR A 71 9.64 -9.92 5.56
N HIS A 72 8.88 -9.22 4.71
CA HIS A 72 9.15 -9.14 3.27
C HIS A 72 9.54 -7.71 2.83
N PRO A 73 10.76 -7.24 3.18
CA PRO A 73 11.27 -5.93 2.78
C PRO A 73 11.19 -5.69 1.27
N ARG A 74 10.74 -4.49 0.89
CA ARG A 74 10.65 -4.10 -0.53
C ARG A 74 10.78 -2.60 -0.75
N THR A 75 11.55 -2.21 -1.75
CA THR A 75 11.62 -0.82 -2.28
C THR A 75 11.08 -0.80 -3.69
N GLN A 76 10.78 0.36 -4.29
CA GLN A 76 10.32 0.43 -5.69
C GLN A 76 9.11 -0.48 -6.00
N HIS A 77 8.36 -0.85 -4.97
CA HIS A 77 7.05 -1.46 -5.08
C HIS A 77 6.06 -0.39 -5.52
N SER A 78 4.94 -0.80 -6.09
CA SER A 78 3.84 0.13 -6.35
C SER A 78 2.67 -0.25 -5.48
N SER A 79 1.84 0.74 -5.21
CA SER A 79 0.74 0.61 -4.28
C SER A 79 -0.44 1.45 -4.68
N VAL A 80 -1.59 1.10 -4.11
CA VAL A 80 -2.81 1.88 -4.20
C VAL A 80 -3.38 2.09 -2.80
N SER A 81 -3.63 3.35 -2.47
CA SER A 81 -4.29 3.76 -1.23
C SER A 81 -5.79 3.79 -1.46
N LEU A 82 -6.50 2.86 -0.83
CA LEU A 82 -7.95 2.82 -0.81
C LEU A 82 -8.45 3.54 0.44
N THR A 83 -8.40 4.87 0.42
CA THR A 83 -8.68 5.72 1.60
C THR A 83 -10.10 5.55 2.13
N GLU A 84 -11.08 5.30 1.26
CA GLU A 84 -12.47 5.05 1.67
C GLU A 84 -12.64 3.74 2.43
N TYR A 85 -11.72 2.80 2.24
CA TYR A 85 -11.72 1.48 2.87
C TYR A 85 -10.65 1.34 3.96
N ASN A 86 -9.88 2.40 4.24
CA ASN A 86 -8.77 2.37 5.20
C ASN A 86 -7.74 1.27 4.88
N GLN A 87 -7.50 1.02 3.58
CA GLN A 87 -6.72 -0.10 3.06
C GLN A 87 -5.58 0.35 2.13
N LEU A 88 -4.44 -0.33 2.22
CA LEU A 88 -3.27 -0.10 1.36
C LEU A 88 -2.93 -1.38 0.62
N ILE A 89 -3.04 -1.37 -0.70
CA ILE A 89 -2.67 -2.49 -1.57
C ILE A 89 -1.22 -2.32 -2.01
N VAL A 90 -0.43 -3.39 -1.94
CA VAL A 90 0.97 -3.43 -2.38
C VAL A 90 1.19 -4.66 -3.26
N PHE A 91 1.81 -4.46 -4.42
CA PHE A 91 2.26 -5.56 -5.27
C PHE A 91 3.73 -5.43 -5.61
N SER A 92 4.42 -6.57 -5.54
CA SER A 92 5.83 -6.76 -5.91
C SER A 92 6.78 -5.66 -5.39
N GLY A 93 7.85 -5.35 -6.11
CA GLY A 93 8.91 -4.42 -5.72
C GLY A 93 10.31 -4.99 -5.88
N GLY A 94 11.31 -4.18 -5.56
CA GLY A 94 12.74 -4.50 -5.57
C GLY A 94 13.24 -5.04 -4.22
N ASN A 95 14.13 -6.04 -4.32
CA ASN A 95 14.87 -6.61 -3.20
C ASN A 95 16.29 -6.02 -3.14
N VAL A 96 17.11 -6.25 -4.18
CA VAL A 96 18.49 -5.76 -4.25
C VAL A 96 18.84 -5.33 -5.67
N GLY A 97 19.38 -4.12 -5.82
CA GLY A 97 19.70 -3.57 -7.14
C GLY A 97 18.48 -3.58 -8.08
N SER A 98 18.63 -4.24 -9.23
CA SER A 98 17.57 -4.44 -10.22
C SER A 98 16.78 -5.75 -10.04
N GLN A 99 17.04 -6.51 -8.98
CA GLN A 99 16.34 -7.76 -8.70
C GLN A 99 15.02 -7.49 -7.97
N PRO A 100 13.88 -8.02 -8.48
CA PRO A 100 12.62 -7.93 -7.77
C PRO A 100 12.61 -8.82 -6.52
N VAL A 101 11.58 -8.66 -5.69
CA VAL A 101 11.22 -9.63 -4.64
C VAL A 101 10.86 -10.98 -5.26
N SER A 102 10.91 -12.05 -4.46
CA SER A 102 10.69 -13.43 -4.93
C SER A 102 9.21 -13.85 -5.00
N ASP A 103 8.30 -13.08 -4.41
CA ASP A 103 6.86 -13.34 -4.40
C ASP A 103 6.12 -12.45 -5.41
N ASP A 104 5.00 -12.96 -5.92
CA ASP A 104 4.06 -12.32 -6.84
C ASP A 104 2.68 -12.16 -6.19
N LYS A 105 2.64 -12.11 -4.85
CA LYS A 105 1.40 -11.98 -4.10
C LYS A 105 0.94 -10.53 -4.05
N VAL A 106 -0.37 -10.34 -4.00
CA VAL A 106 -0.99 -9.05 -3.71
C VAL A 106 -1.21 -8.96 -2.21
N TYR A 107 -0.60 -7.97 -1.58
CA TYR A 107 -0.76 -7.72 -0.15
C TYR A 107 -1.67 -6.55 0.08
N MET A 108 -2.44 -6.61 1.16
CA MET A 108 -3.26 -5.52 1.63
C MET A 108 -3.03 -5.32 3.12
N TYR A 109 -2.70 -4.09 3.51
CA TYR A 109 -2.80 -3.67 4.90
C TYR A 109 -4.18 -3.07 5.15
N ASP A 110 -4.84 -3.55 6.19
CA ASP A 110 -6.09 -3.00 6.69
C ASP A 110 -5.83 -2.29 8.02
N SER A 111 -6.01 -0.97 8.04
CA SER A 111 -5.70 -0.16 9.24
C SER A 111 -6.79 -0.19 10.32
N GLU A 112 -8.00 -0.65 10.02
CA GLU A 112 -9.04 -0.77 11.05
C GLU A 112 -8.79 -1.98 11.95
N ILE A 113 -8.37 -3.10 11.35
CA ILE A 113 -8.00 -4.31 12.09
C ILE A 113 -6.49 -4.43 12.31
N ASN A 114 -5.72 -3.45 11.84
CA ASN A 114 -4.27 -3.37 11.97
C ASN A 114 -3.57 -4.67 11.51
N SER A 115 -3.83 -5.12 10.28
CA SER A 115 -3.28 -6.40 9.79
C SER A 115 -2.91 -6.39 8.31
N TRP A 116 -1.88 -7.15 7.98
CA TRP A 116 -1.53 -7.48 6.60
C TRP A 116 -2.19 -8.79 6.18
N ASN A 117 -2.77 -8.80 4.99
CA ASN A 117 -3.46 -9.95 4.41
C ASN A 117 -2.95 -10.18 2.98
N ILE A 118 -2.91 -11.44 2.56
CA ILE A 118 -2.74 -11.79 1.14
C ILE A 118 -4.12 -11.79 0.52
N ILE A 119 -4.32 -10.99 -0.52
CA ILE A 119 -5.61 -10.90 -1.21
C ILE A 119 -5.62 -11.87 -2.39
N PRO A 120 -6.60 -12.79 -2.45
CA PRO A 120 -6.71 -13.66 -3.60
C PRO A 120 -7.20 -12.87 -4.81
N VAL A 121 -6.64 -13.22 -5.97
CA VAL A 121 -6.93 -12.59 -7.24
C VAL A 121 -7.18 -13.61 -8.35
N GLU A 122 -8.10 -13.27 -9.24
CA GLU A 122 -8.36 -13.97 -10.49
C GLU A 122 -7.61 -13.29 -11.64
N GLY A 123 -7.19 -14.08 -12.62
CA GLY A 123 -6.26 -13.68 -13.69
C GLY A 123 -4.84 -14.20 -13.45
N LEU A 124 -3.98 -14.10 -14.47
CA LEU A 124 -2.57 -14.51 -14.32
C LEU A 124 -1.79 -13.31 -13.75
N PRO A 125 -1.31 -13.36 -12.48
CA PRO A 125 -0.47 -12.30 -11.97
C PRO A 125 0.80 -12.17 -12.82
N PRO A 126 1.30 -10.94 -13.04
CA PRO A 126 2.59 -10.76 -13.67
C PRO A 126 3.71 -11.37 -12.82
N CYS A 127 4.85 -11.63 -13.44
CA CYS A 127 6.07 -11.90 -12.69
C CYS A 127 6.42 -10.73 -11.74
N SER A 128 7.11 -11.05 -10.65
CA SER A 128 7.66 -10.05 -9.73
C SER A 128 8.53 -9.05 -10.47
N ARG A 129 8.36 -7.76 -10.17
CA ARG A 129 8.90 -6.62 -10.92
C ARG A 129 8.98 -5.38 -10.03
N LEU A 130 9.91 -4.48 -10.34
CA LEU A 130 10.07 -3.20 -9.66
C LEU A 130 9.73 -2.03 -10.60
N GLY A 131 9.34 -0.89 -10.04
CA GLY A 131 9.09 0.35 -10.79
C GLY A 131 7.93 0.27 -11.78
N HIS A 132 6.98 -0.64 -11.57
CA HIS A 132 5.76 -0.78 -12.38
C HIS A 132 4.69 0.23 -11.93
N LEU A 133 3.59 0.34 -12.66
CA LEU A 133 2.43 1.14 -12.25
C LEU A 133 1.29 0.22 -11.81
N ILE A 134 0.49 0.68 -10.83
CA ILE A 134 -0.74 0.02 -10.41
C ILE A 134 -1.89 1.03 -10.43
N LEU A 135 -3.04 0.60 -10.92
CA LEU A 135 -4.30 1.34 -10.84
C LEU A 135 -5.40 0.44 -10.29
N TYR A 136 -6.22 0.98 -9.39
CA TYR A 136 -7.43 0.33 -8.89
C TYR A 136 -8.66 0.86 -9.61
N GLU A 137 -9.57 -0.04 -9.98
CA GLU A 137 -10.90 0.27 -10.50
C GLU A 137 -11.96 -0.31 -9.57
N PHE A 138 -12.79 0.59 -9.04
CA PHE A 138 -13.95 0.23 -8.23
C PHE A 138 -15.03 -0.49 -9.08
N PRO A 139 -15.69 -1.57 -8.59
CA PRO A 139 -16.70 -2.27 -9.38
C PRO A 139 -17.94 -1.40 -9.60
N TYR A 140 -18.57 -1.53 -10.77
CA TYR A 140 -19.80 -0.80 -11.10
C TYR A 140 -21.01 -1.25 -10.26
N GLU A 141 -21.09 -2.53 -9.94
CA GLU A 141 -22.14 -3.11 -9.09
C GLU A 141 -21.51 -3.67 -7.82
N LEU A 142 -21.90 -3.11 -6.68
CA LEU A 142 -21.69 -3.77 -5.39
C LEU A 142 -22.71 -4.90 -5.30
N ALA A 143 -22.26 -6.15 -5.47
CA ALA A 143 -23.08 -7.28 -5.08
C ALA A 143 -23.50 -7.11 -3.61
N ASN A 144 -24.79 -7.28 -3.32
CA ASN A 144 -25.32 -7.23 -1.96
C ASN A 144 -24.62 -8.28 -1.10
N SER A 145 -23.54 -7.91 -0.43
CA SER A 145 -22.87 -8.79 0.51
C SER A 145 -22.17 -7.96 1.56
N ASN A 146 -22.39 -8.39 2.80
CA ASN A 146 -21.66 -8.16 4.04
C ASN A 146 -20.32 -7.43 3.94
N TYR A 147 -19.98 -6.66 4.98
CA TYR A 147 -18.70 -6.00 5.24
C TYR A 147 -17.48 -6.95 5.20
N GLU A 148 -17.22 -7.57 4.06
CA GLU A 148 -15.98 -8.28 3.79
C GLU A 148 -14.90 -7.23 3.58
N ARG A 149 -13.86 -7.31 4.40
CA ARG A 149 -12.69 -6.42 4.36
C ARG A 149 -11.75 -6.74 3.19
N ILE A 150 -12.28 -7.28 2.09
CA ILE A 150 -11.54 -7.61 0.87
C ILE A 150 -11.94 -6.59 -0.21
N PRO A 151 -10.97 -5.92 -0.88
CA PRO A 151 -11.26 -5.01 -1.97
C PRO A 151 -12.07 -5.70 -3.06
N LYS A 152 -13.01 -4.99 -3.66
CA LYS A 152 -13.76 -5.46 -4.83
C LYS A 152 -13.28 -4.74 -6.08
N GLY A 153 -13.57 -5.27 -7.27
CA GLY A 153 -13.19 -4.63 -8.54
C GLY A 153 -11.88 -5.16 -9.11
N LYS A 154 -11.13 -4.28 -9.79
CA LYS A 154 -9.97 -4.66 -10.60
C LYS A 154 -8.71 -3.92 -10.20
N MET A 155 -7.58 -4.57 -10.45
CA MET A 155 -6.25 -3.99 -10.36
C MET A 155 -5.56 -4.12 -11.72
N TYR A 156 -5.13 -3.00 -12.27
CA TYR A 156 -4.33 -2.94 -13.49
C TYR A 156 -2.87 -2.80 -13.10
N ILE A 157 -1.99 -3.57 -13.74
CA ILE A 157 -0.54 -3.49 -13.57
C ILE A 157 0.08 -3.23 -14.93
N HIS A 158 0.92 -2.21 -15.05
CA HIS A 158 1.59 -1.89 -16.31
C HIS A 158 3.10 -1.74 -16.14
N GLY A 159 3.83 -2.39 -17.04
CA GLY A 159 5.27 -2.26 -17.22
C GLY A 159 6.11 -2.61 -16.00
N GLY A 160 7.21 -1.88 -15.82
CA GLY A 160 8.21 -2.11 -14.78
C GLY A 160 9.46 -2.77 -15.33
N MET A 161 10.25 -3.40 -14.45
CA MET A 161 11.47 -4.10 -14.87
C MET A 161 11.80 -5.30 -13.99
N VAL A 162 12.60 -6.21 -14.55
CA VAL A 162 13.17 -7.38 -13.88
C VAL A 162 14.62 -7.53 -14.32
N ASN A 163 15.56 -7.43 -13.36
CA ASN A 163 16.98 -7.29 -13.67
C ASN A 163 17.16 -6.14 -14.69
N GLU A 164 17.83 -6.39 -15.81
CA GLU A 164 18.06 -5.37 -16.85
C GLU A 164 16.94 -5.30 -17.91
N LYS A 165 15.87 -6.10 -17.77
CA LYS A 165 14.77 -6.13 -18.74
C LYS A 165 13.67 -5.15 -18.36
N LEU A 166 13.38 -4.18 -19.23
CA LEU A 166 12.19 -3.34 -19.16
C LEU A 166 10.97 -4.09 -19.70
N LEU A 167 9.81 -3.83 -19.09
CA LEU A 167 8.52 -4.43 -19.41
C LEU A 167 7.55 -3.33 -19.85
N ASP A 168 6.76 -3.62 -20.87
CA ASP A 168 5.73 -2.75 -21.48
C ASP A 168 4.36 -3.46 -21.57
N ASP A 169 4.22 -4.56 -20.82
CA ASP A 169 3.02 -5.39 -20.73
C ASP A 169 1.97 -4.77 -19.79
N ILE A 170 0.71 -5.19 -19.97
CA ILE A 170 -0.41 -4.82 -19.11
C ILE A 170 -1.13 -6.07 -18.60
N TYR A 171 -1.48 -6.06 -17.31
CA TYR A 171 -2.23 -7.12 -16.65
C TYR A 171 -3.45 -6.54 -15.97
N VAL A 172 -4.50 -7.36 -15.91
CA VAL A 172 -5.73 -7.06 -15.17
C VAL A 172 -5.99 -8.22 -14.22
N LEU A 173 -6.10 -7.89 -12.93
CA LEU A 173 -6.41 -8.84 -11.87
C LEU A 173 -7.76 -8.45 -11.25
N ASN A 174 -8.64 -9.42 -11.04
CA ASN A 174 -9.90 -9.20 -10.33
C ASN A 174 -9.71 -9.65 -8.88
N PHE A 175 -10.12 -8.83 -7.92
CA PHE A 175 -10.14 -9.26 -6.53
C PHE A 175 -11.27 -10.26 -6.31
N THR A 176 -11.00 -11.33 -5.56
CA THR A 176 -11.97 -12.39 -5.28
C THR A 176 -11.96 -12.74 -3.79
N ASN A 177 -12.96 -13.51 -3.35
CA ASN A 177 -13.02 -14.06 -1.99
C ASN A 177 -12.48 -15.49 -1.92
N GLN A 178 -12.22 -16.13 -3.06
CA GLN A 178 -11.80 -17.53 -3.12
C GLN A 178 -10.28 -17.61 -3.16
N VAL A 179 -9.69 -18.32 -2.19
CA VAL A 179 -8.30 -18.75 -2.29
C VAL A 179 -8.23 -19.85 -3.35
N ARG A 180 -7.33 -19.74 -4.33
CA ARG A 180 -7.14 -20.83 -5.30
C ARG A 180 -6.72 -22.09 -4.56
N GLU A 181 -7.48 -23.18 -4.74
CA GLU A 181 -6.96 -24.52 -4.47
C GLU A 181 -5.85 -24.79 -5.51
N ILE A 182 -4.66 -25.15 -5.03
CA ILE A 182 -3.51 -25.56 -5.86
C ILE A 182 -3.64 -27.05 -6.14
#